data_AF-A0A6G0RL38-F1
#
_entry.id   AF-A0A6G0RL38-F1
#
_cell.length_a   1.000
_cell.length_b   1.000
_cell.length_c   1.000
_cell.angle_alpha   90.00
_cell.angle_beta   90.00
_cell.angle_gamma   90.00
#
_symmetry.space_group_name_H-M   'P 1'
#
loop_
_entity.id
_entity.type
_entity.pdbx_description
1 polymer ?
#
loop_
_entity_poly.entity_id
_entity_poly.type
_entity_poly.pdbx_seq_one_letter_code
_entity_poly.pdbx_strand_id
1 'polypeptide(L)'
;MQVELEGQIVTIVTDGWTDMNGLAVINYVADARKKTYFLKSVYTGAQTHDAAFLAADIKRVIEKYDFLHVGAVVTDNIAANKSAWELLQPDFPRVFFYGCACHALHLLVKDAIFMMTWLNGLISSCKLIVSFFITKVWP
;
A
#
# COMPACT_ATOMS: atom_id res chain seq x y z
N MET A 1 -14.35 -2.89 -18.43
CA MET A 1 -12.92 -3.05 -18.03
C MET A 1 -12.06 -3.64 -19.15
N GLN A 2 -12.15 -4.92 -19.54
CA GLN A 2 -11.22 -5.53 -20.52
C GLN A 2 -11.21 -4.80 -21.88
N VAL A 3 -12.38 -4.59 -22.50
CA VAL A 3 -12.53 -3.85 -23.77
C VAL A 3 -12.07 -2.38 -23.66
N GLU A 4 -12.14 -1.80 -22.46
CA GLU A 4 -11.78 -0.39 -22.24
C GLU A 4 -10.28 -0.17 -21.95
N LEU A 5 -9.59 -1.23 -21.52
CA LEU A 5 -8.17 -1.20 -21.17
C LEU A 5 -7.28 -1.79 -22.28
N GLU A 6 -7.88 -2.21 -23.38
CA GLU A 6 -7.16 -2.75 -24.53
C GLU A 6 -6.13 -1.74 -25.05
N GLY A 7 -4.88 -2.21 -25.19
CA GLY A 7 -3.75 -1.38 -25.63
C GLY A 7 -3.21 -0.37 -24.59
N GLN A 8 -3.77 -0.30 -23.38
CA GLN A 8 -3.29 0.60 -22.33
C GLN A 8 -2.33 -0.10 -21.39
N ILE A 9 -1.24 0.60 -21.03
CA ILE A 9 -0.36 0.18 -19.94
C ILE A 9 -1.03 0.55 -18.61
N VAL A 10 -1.10 -0.43 -17.72
CA VAL A 10 -1.79 -0.33 -16.43
C VAL A 10 -0.78 -0.44 -15.31
N THR A 11 -1.01 0.35 -14.27
CA THR A 11 -0.31 0.24 -12.99
C THR A 11 -1.21 -0.49 -12.00
N ILE A 12 -0.73 -1.58 -11.40
CA ILE A 12 -1.40 -2.18 -10.25
C ILE A 12 -0.99 -1.40 -9.01
N VAL A 13 -1.95 -0.84 -8.30
CA VAL A 13 -1.72 -0.17 -7.02
C VAL A 13 -2.25 -1.10 -5.92
N THR A 14 -1.43 -1.37 -4.93
CA THR A 14 -1.78 -2.21 -3.79
C THR A 14 -1.48 -1.53 -2.47
N ASP A 15 -2.39 -1.69 -1.51
CA ASP A 15 -2.27 -1.09 -0.18
C ASP A 15 -2.80 -2.06 0.89
N GLY A 16 -2.01 -2.21 1.96
CA GLY A 16 -2.32 -3.05 3.09
C GLY A 16 -2.80 -2.20 4.27
N TRP A 17 -3.93 -2.57 4.88
CA TRP A 17 -4.45 -1.86 6.04
C TRP A 17 -5.16 -2.83 7.00
N THR A 18 -5.44 -2.34 8.21
CA THR A 18 -6.18 -3.08 9.25
C THR A 18 -7.57 -2.50 9.38
N ASP A 19 -8.60 -3.34 9.25
CA ASP A 19 -9.99 -2.92 9.35
C ASP A 19 -10.41 -2.58 10.79
N MET A 20 -11.65 -2.10 10.95
CA MET A 20 -12.19 -1.73 12.27
C MET A 20 -12.35 -2.92 13.23
N ASN A 21 -12.27 -4.16 12.73
CA ASN A 21 -12.32 -5.39 13.53
C ASN A 21 -10.92 -5.93 13.84
N GLY A 22 -9.85 -5.23 13.43
CA GLY A 22 -8.47 -5.67 13.61
C GLY A 22 -7.99 -6.69 12.57
N LEU A 23 -8.72 -6.87 11.47
CA LEU A 23 -8.37 -7.84 10.42
C LEU A 23 -7.51 -7.19 9.33
N ALA A 24 -6.45 -7.88 8.92
CA ALA A 24 -5.54 -7.40 7.88
C ALA A 24 -6.12 -7.64 6.47
N VAL A 25 -6.19 -6.57 5.68
CA VAL A 25 -6.75 -6.55 4.32
C VAL A 25 -5.74 -5.95 3.35
N ILE A 26 -5.62 -6.55 2.16
CA ILE A 26 -4.88 -5.99 1.04
C ILE A 26 -5.85 -5.63 -0.08
N ASN A 27 -5.77 -4.40 -0.57
CA ASN A 27 -6.58 -3.89 -1.68
C ASN A 27 -5.76 -3.84 -2.96
N TYR A 28 -6.38 -4.19 -4.09
CA TYR A 28 -5.77 -4.14 -5.42
C TYR A 28 -6.61 -3.30 -6.36
N VAL A 29 -5.95 -2.39 -7.06
CA VAL A 29 -6.56 -1.44 -7.99
C VAL A 29 -5.74 -1.42 -9.27
N ALA A 30 -6.41 -1.42 -10.42
CA ALA A 30 -5.79 -1.16 -11.72
C ALA A 30 -5.97 0.32 -12.07
N ASP A 31 -4.86 1.04 -12.16
CA ASP A 31 -4.84 2.43 -12.61
C ASP A 31 -4.37 2.53 -14.07
N ALA A 32 -5.22 3.11 -14.91
CA ALA A 32 -5.01 3.34 -16.33
C ALA A 32 -5.11 4.84 -16.64
N ARG A 33 -4.30 5.65 -15.94
CA ARG A 33 -4.18 7.12 -16.05
C ARG A 33 -5.46 7.91 -15.77
N LYS A 34 -6.46 7.80 -16.65
CA LYS A 34 -7.76 8.50 -16.55
C LYS A 34 -8.85 7.67 -15.89
N LYS A 35 -8.63 6.36 -15.79
CA LYS A 35 -9.60 5.42 -15.24
C LYS A 35 -8.92 4.53 -14.22
N THR A 36 -9.62 4.27 -13.13
CA THR A 36 -9.14 3.45 -12.03
C THR A 36 -10.20 2.41 -11.74
N TYR A 37 -9.80 1.15 -11.63
CA TYR A 37 -10.71 0.02 -11.43
C TYR A 37 -10.32 -0.75 -10.19
N PHE A 38 -11.28 -0.94 -9.29
CA PHE A 38 -11.12 -1.85 -8.18
C PHE A 38 -11.05 -3.29 -8.71
N LEU A 39 -9.98 -4.00 -8.36
CA LEU A 39 -9.78 -5.39 -8.76
C LEU A 39 -10.29 -6.34 -7.69
N LYS A 40 -9.79 -6.18 -6.45
CA LYS A 40 -10.14 -7.05 -5.32
C LYS A 40 -9.67 -6.47 -3.99
N SER A 41 -10.36 -6.83 -2.91
CA SER A 41 -9.84 -6.80 -1.54
C SER A 41 -9.71 -8.22 -1.00
N VAL A 42 -8.61 -8.51 -0.33
CA VAL A 42 -8.30 -9.84 0.20
C VAL A 42 -8.02 -9.72 1.69
N TYR A 43 -8.86 -10.35 2.51
CA TYR A 43 -8.54 -10.60 3.91
C TYR A 43 -7.46 -11.66 3.99
N THR A 44 -6.41 -11.37 4.75
CA THR A 44 -5.21 -12.22 4.86
C THR A 44 -5.21 -13.09 6.13
N GLY A 45 -6.17 -12.86 7.02
CA GLY A 45 -6.29 -13.61 8.28
C GLY A 45 -5.05 -13.43 9.15
N ALA A 46 -4.49 -14.55 9.62
CA ALA A 46 -3.28 -14.56 10.45
C ALA A 46 -1.97 -14.60 9.65
N GLN A 47 -2.02 -14.42 8.33
CA GLN A 47 -0.81 -14.47 7.51
C GLN A 47 0.09 -13.28 7.80
N THR A 48 1.37 -13.56 8.00
CA THR A 48 2.39 -12.52 8.10
C THR A 48 2.60 -11.91 6.72
N HIS A 49 2.55 -10.58 6.62
CA HIS A 49 2.83 -9.85 5.38
C HIS A 49 4.34 -9.73 5.16
N ASP A 50 5.02 -10.87 5.11
CA ASP A 50 6.44 -10.92 4.76
C ASP A 50 6.64 -10.77 3.24
N ALA A 51 7.91 -10.62 2.84
CA ALA A 51 8.27 -10.40 1.44
C ALA A 51 7.81 -11.53 0.52
N ALA A 52 7.86 -12.79 0.98
CA ALA A 52 7.50 -13.94 0.16
C ALA A 52 5.99 -14.03 -0.05
N PHE A 53 5.22 -13.79 1.01
CA PHE A 53 3.76 -13.71 0.94
C PHE A 53 3.32 -12.59 -0.01
N LEU A 54 3.86 -11.38 0.18
CA LEU A 54 3.52 -10.22 -0.65
C LEU A 54 3.88 -10.42 -2.12
N ALA A 55 5.07 -10.99 -2.40
CA ALA A 55 5.47 -11.33 -3.76
C ALA A 55 4.50 -12.35 -4.39
N ALA A 56 4.18 -13.43 -3.68
CA ALA A 56 3.24 -14.43 -4.17
C ALA A 56 1.84 -13.84 -4.42
N ASP A 57 1.34 -12.97 -3.53
CA ASP A 57 0.00 -12.39 -3.69
C ASP A 57 -0.06 -11.38 -4.85
N ILE A 58 0.98 -10.56 -5.03
CA ILE A 58 1.11 -9.66 -6.19
C ILE A 58 1.20 -10.47 -7.49
N LYS A 59 2.03 -11.51 -7.53
CA LYS A 59 2.16 -12.41 -8.69
C LYS A 59 0.81 -13.03 -9.05
N ARG A 60 0.09 -13.55 -8.06
CA ARG A 60 -1.27 -14.10 -8.23
C ARG A 60 -2.23 -13.08 -8.84
N VAL A 61 -2.11 -11.80 -8.47
CA VAL A 61 -2.95 -10.73 -9.06
C VAL A 61 -2.56 -10.46 -10.50
N ILE A 62 -1.27 -10.30 -10.80
CA ILE A 62 -0.79 -10.07 -12.18
C ILE A 62 -1.25 -11.21 -13.10
N GLU A 63 -1.07 -12.46 -12.69
CA GLU A 63 -1.44 -13.65 -13.46
C GLU A 63 -2.96 -13.81 -13.60
N LYS A 64 -3.73 -13.46 -12.57
CA LYS A 64 -5.20 -13.53 -12.63
C LYS A 64 -5.80 -12.53 -13.62
N TYR A 65 -5.19 -11.36 -13.74
CA TYR A 65 -5.61 -10.30 -14.65
C TYR A 65 -4.66 -10.20 -15.85
N ASP A 66 -4.34 -11.34 -16.46
CA ASP A 66 -3.42 -11.50 -17.59
C ASP A 66 -3.75 -10.62 -18.82
N PHE A 67 -5.02 -10.26 -18.99
CA PHE A 67 -5.45 -9.32 -20.04
C PHE A 67 -4.99 -7.87 -19.79
N LEU A 68 -4.48 -7.54 -18.59
CA LEU A 68 -3.91 -6.22 -18.31
C LEU A 68 -2.45 -6.18 -18.77
N HIS A 69 -2.10 -5.17 -19.56
CA HIS A 69 -0.70 -4.88 -19.86
C HIS A 69 -0.08 -4.15 -18.66
N VAL A 70 0.34 -4.91 -17.64
CA VAL A 70 0.94 -4.36 -16.43
C VAL A 70 2.31 -3.77 -16.76
N GLY A 71 2.47 -2.45 -16.60
CA GLY A 71 3.76 -1.78 -16.73
C GLY A 71 4.41 -1.46 -15.39
N ALA A 72 3.61 -1.40 -14.32
CA ALA A 72 4.10 -1.09 -12.99
C ALA A 72 3.25 -1.73 -11.89
N VAL A 73 3.88 -1.93 -10.73
CA VAL A 73 3.21 -2.22 -9.46
C VAL A 73 3.69 -1.20 -8.42
N VAL A 74 2.73 -0.56 -7.77
CA VAL A 74 2.95 0.41 -6.70
C VAL A 74 2.45 -0.15 -5.39
N THR A 75 3.33 -0.20 -4.39
CA THR A 75 3.01 -0.63 -3.01
C THR A 75 3.29 0.51 -2.04
N ASP A 76 2.96 0.36 -0.75
CA ASP A 76 3.56 1.23 0.28
C ASP A 76 5.10 1.08 0.32
N ASN A 77 5.77 1.94 1.10
CA ASN A 77 7.24 1.99 1.13
C ASN A 77 7.87 1.18 2.29
N ILE A 78 7.18 0.17 2.80
CA ILE A 78 7.67 -0.68 3.90
C ILE A 78 8.77 -1.63 3.38
N ALA A 79 9.71 -1.99 4.26
CA ALA A 79 10.85 -2.86 3.91
C ALA A 79 10.44 -4.21 3.30
N ALA A 80 9.36 -4.83 3.81
CA ALA A 80 8.85 -6.09 3.28
C ALA A 80 8.43 -5.98 1.81
N ASN A 81 7.82 -4.86 1.42
CA ASN A 81 7.44 -4.60 0.03
C ASN A 81 8.66 -4.43 -0.86
N LYS A 82 9.70 -3.72 -0.41
CA LYS A 82 10.96 -3.60 -1.18
C LYS A 82 11.58 -4.96 -1.47
N SER A 83 11.64 -5.84 -0.48
CA SER A 83 12.13 -7.20 -0.68
C SER A 83 11.22 -8.02 -1.59
N ALA A 84 9.90 -7.82 -1.54
CA ALA A 84 8.96 -8.46 -2.46
C ALA A 84 9.20 -8.04 -3.91
N TRP A 85 9.55 -6.77 -4.16
CA TRP A 85 9.89 -6.27 -5.50
C TRP A 85 11.10 -7.01 -6.08
N GLU A 86 12.14 -7.21 -5.28
CA GLU A 86 13.36 -7.94 -5.69
C GLU A 86 13.04 -9.39 -6.06
N LEU A 87 12.13 -10.04 -5.32
CA LEU A 87 11.67 -11.40 -5.61
C LEU A 87 10.85 -11.49 -6.90
N LEU A 88 10.10 -10.44 -7.24
CA LEU A 88 9.23 -10.39 -8.42
C LEU A 88 9.95 -9.99 -9.71
N GLN A 89 11.03 -9.23 -9.60
CA GLN A 89 11.73 -8.66 -10.75
C GLN A 89 12.20 -9.71 -11.79
N PRO A 90 12.68 -10.91 -11.41
CA PRO A 90 13.07 -11.95 -12.37
C PRO A 90 11.89 -12.51 -13.18
N ASP A 91 10.72 -12.65 -12.56
CA ASP A 91 9.50 -13.18 -13.20
C ASP A 91 8.86 -12.13 -14.12
N PHE A 92 9.01 -10.85 -13.78
CA PHE A 92 8.40 -9.73 -14.50
C PHE A 92 9.44 -8.66 -14.89
N PRO A 93 10.40 -8.97 -15.78
CA PRO A 93 11.55 -8.10 -16.06
C PRO A 93 11.19 -6.77 -16.75
N ARG A 94 9.96 -6.64 -17.26
CA ARG A 94 9.46 -5.41 -17.91
C ARG A 94 8.50 -4.60 -17.02
N VAL A 95 8.23 -5.06 -15.80
CA VAL A 95 7.36 -4.38 -14.84
C VAL A 95 8.23 -3.60 -13.87
N PHE A 96 7.87 -2.34 -13.65
CA PHE A 96 8.49 -1.51 -12.62
C PHE A 96 7.82 -1.74 -11.27
N PHE A 97 8.61 -2.03 -10.25
CA PHE A 97 8.13 -2.14 -8.88
C PHE A 97 8.66 -0.95 -8.06
N TYR A 98 7.78 -0.16 -7.45
CA TYR A 98 8.21 1.01 -6.68
C TYR A 98 7.20 1.42 -5.60
N GLY A 99 7.69 2.25 -4.67
CA GLY A 99 6.93 2.69 -3.51
C GLY A 99 6.02 3.88 -3.80
N CYS A 100 4.96 3.99 -3.00
CA CYS A 100 3.97 5.05 -3.09
C CYS A 100 4.57 6.44 -2.78
N ALA A 101 4.38 7.38 -3.70
CA ALA A 101 4.80 8.77 -3.52
C ALA A 101 4.07 9.48 -2.36
N CYS A 102 2.79 9.19 -2.14
CA CYS A 102 2.03 9.75 -1.01
C CYS A 102 2.61 9.27 0.32
N HIS A 103 3.00 7.99 0.40
CA HIS A 103 3.63 7.45 1.60
C HIS A 103 5.02 8.07 1.81
N ALA A 104 5.82 8.23 0.74
CA ALA A 104 7.11 8.92 0.82
C ALA A 104 6.96 10.37 1.33
N LEU A 105 5.96 11.11 0.83
CA LEU A 105 5.66 12.46 1.30
C LEU A 105 5.22 12.48 2.77
N HIS A 106 4.39 11.52 3.19
CA HIS A 106 3.99 11.38 4.59
C HIS A 106 5.20 11.18 5.51
N LEU A 107 6.14 10.32 5.13
CA LEU A 107 7.38 10.09 5.88
C LEU A 107 8.25 11.34 5.92
N LEU A 108 8.44 12.02 4.79
CA LEU A 108 9.20 13.27 4.72
C LEU A 108 8.65 14.33 5.68
N VAL A 109 7.33 14.52 5.69
CA VAL A 109 6.66 15.48 6.59
C VAL A 109 6.84 15.06 8.05
N LYS A 110 6.71 13.77 8.35
CA LYS A 110 6.92 13.24 9.71
C LYS A 110 8.36 13.49 10.20
N ASP A 111 9.35 13.31 9.35
CA ASP A 111 10.76 13.56 9.67
C ASP A 111 11.02 15.04 9.89
N ALA A 112 10.49 15.91 9.01
CA ALA A 112 10.61 17.36 9.15
C ALA A 112 9.99 17.87 10.46
N ILE A 113 8.83 17.34 10.85
CA ILE A 113 8.17 17.63 12.13
C ILE A 113 9.05 17.18 13.31
N PHE A 114 9.65 15.99 13.23
CA PHE A 114 10.51 15.48 14.30
C PHE A 114 11.75 16.35 14.52
N MET A 115 12.30 16.93 13.45
CA MET A 115 13.41 17.87 13.53
C MET A 115 13.02 19.21 14.19
N MET A 116 11.75 19.60 14.12
CA MET A 116 11.23 20.81 14.77
C MET A 116 10.76 20.49 16.20
N THR A 117 11.68 20.58 17.15
CA THR A 117 11.45 20.18 18.56
C THR A 117 10.17 20.79 19.18
N TRP A 118 9.89 22.06 18.90
CA TRP A 118 8.67 22.74 19.39
C TRP A 118 7.38 22.12 18.82
N LEU A 119 7.38 21.75 17.54
CA LEU A 119 6.22 21.18 16.85
C LEU A 119 6.01 19.72 17.28
N ASN A 120 7.11 18.97 17.42
CA ASN A 120 7.06 17.63 17.99
C ASN A 120 6.53 17.63 19.44
N GLY A 121 6.93 18.64 20.23
CA GLY A 121 6.39 18.87 21.58
C GLY A 121 4.90 19.17 21.56
N LEU A 122 4.44 20.05 20.67
CA LEU A 122 3.02 20.35 20.49
C LEU A 122 2.20 19.10 20.13
N ILE A 123 2.67 18.31 19.17
CA ILE A 123 2.00 17.06 18.76
C ILE A 123 1.93 16.07 19.93
N SER A 124 2.98 15.99 20.74
CA SER A 124 3.01 15.12 21.92
C SER A 124 1.94 15.53 22.94
N SER A 125 1.80 16.83 23.20
CA SER A 125 0.72 17.36 24.06
C SER A 125 -0.67 17.08 23.49
N CYS A 126 -0.88 17.27 22.19
CA CYS A 126 -2.15 16.94 21.54
C CYS A 126 -2.49 15.44 21.65
N LYS A 127 -1.51 14.55 21.47
CA LYS A 127 -1.69 13.10 21.64
C LYS A 127 -2.13 12.72 23.05
N LEU A 128 -1.64 13.41 24.09
CA LEU A 128 -2.09 13.20 25.46
C LEU A 128 -3.57 13.54 25.64
N ILE A 129 -4.02 14.67 25.08
CA ILE A 129 -5.43 15.08 25.11
C ILE A 129 -6.29 14.04 24.40
N VAL A 130 -5.92 13.64 23.18
CA VAL A 130 -6.64 12.60 22.42
C VAL A 130 -6.71 11.29 23.21
N SER A 131 -5.60 10.87 23.81
CA SER A 131 -5.53 9.64 24.61
C SER A 131 -6.43 9.72 25.85
N PHE A 132 -6.52 10.89 26.49
CA PHE A 132 -7.44 11.11 27.61
C PHE A 132 -8.90 10.86 27.17
N PHE A 133 -9.34 11.44 26.05
CA PHE A 133 -10.71 11.23 25.58
C PHE A 133 -10.99 9.79 25.13
N ILE A 134 -10.04 9.13 24.45
CA ILE A 134 -10.20 7.73 24.01
C ILE A 134 -10.24 6.77 25.21
N THR A 135 -9.44 6.99 26.25
CA THR A 135 -9.27 6.02 27.35
C THR A 135 -10.12 6.29 28.58
N LYS A 136 -10.59 7.54 28.79
CA LYS A 136 -11.27 7.94 30.03
C LYS A 136 -12.70 8.45 29.87
N VAL A 137 -13.14 8.82 28.66
CA VAL A 137 -14.37 9.62 28.49
C VAL A 137 -15.51 8.88 27.75
N TRP A 138 -15.30 7.66 27.27
CA TRP A 138 -16.39 6.91 26.62
C TRP A 138 -16.87 5.72 27.47
N PRO A 139 -18.12 5.72 28.00
CA PRO A 139 -18.79 4.51 28.45
C PRO A 139 -19.22 3.60 27.29
#